data_AF-A0A5C7UFR9-F1
#
_entry.id   AF-A0A5C7UFR9-F1
#
_cell.length_a   1.000
_cell.length_b   1.000
_cell.length_c   1.000
_cell.angle_alpha   90.00
_cell.angle_beta   90.00
_cell.angle_gamma   90.00
#
_symmetry.space_group_name_H-M   'P 1'
#
loop_
_entity.id
_entity.type
_entity.pdbx_description
1 polymer ?
#
loop_
_entity_poly.entity_id
_entity_poly.type
_entity_poly.pdbx_seq_one_letter_code
_entity_poly.pdbx_strand_id
1 'polypeptide(L)' 'MDHSSNPFLVVYTIYDNPTDYPGKFVVRKHNVLAGAAVPENDPHAVVDTLDDARKSIPEGMVNILRLPEDEPQIVESWI' A
#
# COMPACT_ATOMS: atom_id res chain seq x y z
N MET A 1 -23.02 15.85 -10.45
CA MET A 1 -22.12 15.72 -9.28
C MET A 1 -20.78 15.30 -9.83
N ASP A 2 -19.80 16.13 -9.57
CA ASP A 2 -18.40 15.86 -9.86
C ASP A 2 -17.93 14.68 -8.99
N HIS A 3 -17.56 13.57 -9.61
CA HIS A 3 -16.99 12.40 -8.91
C HIS A 3 -15.46 12.46 -8.81
N SER A 4 -14.82 13.58 -9.21
CA SER A 4 -13.35 13.72 -9.25
C SER A 4 -12.68 13.74 -7.88
N SER A 5 -13.44 13.79 -6.79
CA SER A 5 -12.91 13.94 -5.43
C SER A 5 -12.96 12.68 -4.57
N ASN A 6 -13.49 11.55 -5.04
CA ASN A 6 -13.47 10.29 -4.28
C ASN A 6 -12.71 9.21 -5.07
N PRO A 7 -11.69 8.55 -4.48
CA PRO A 7 -10.95 7.50 -5.18
C PRO A 7 -11.88 6.38 -5.61
N PHE A 8 -11.72 5.90 -6.84
CA PHE A 8 -12.48 4.75 -7.34
C PHE A 8 -12.02 3.45 -6.68
N LEU A 9 -10.76 3.40 -6.25
CA LEU A 9 -10.15 2.28 -5.56
C LEU A 9 -9.06 2.79 -4.61
N VAL A 10 -8.91 2.14 -3.46
CA VAL A 10 -7.79 2.35 -2.53
C VAL A 10 -6.98 1.06 -2.53
N VAL A 11 -5.66 1.19 -2.68
CA VAL A 11 -4.74 0.05 -2.59
C VAL A 11 -3.76 0.29 -1.46
N TYR A 12 -3.58 -0.66 -0.56
CA TYR A 12 -2.48 -0.66 0.41
C TYR A 12 -1.38 -1.59 -0.07
N THR A 13 -0.16 -1.09 -0.17
CA THR A 13 1.01 -1.88 -0.59
C THR A 13 2.00 -1.95 0.55
N ILE A 14 2.43 -3.17 0.89
CA ILE A 14 3.47 -3.42 1.89
C ILE A 14 4.82 -3.55 1.18
N TYR A 15 5.77 -2.74 1.61
CA TYR A 15 7.16 -2.76 1.16
C TYR A 15 8.06 -3.33 2.27
N ASP A 16 8.98 -4.22 1.94
CA ASP A 16 10.06 -4.70 2.81
C ASP A 16 11.37 -4.00 2.46
N ASN A 17 12.00 -3.40 3.47
CA ASN A 17 13.29 -2.75 3.38
C ASN A 17 13.41 -1.73 2.22
N PRO A 18 12.46 -0.78 2.06
CA PRO A 18 12.61 0.26 1.06
C PRO A 18 13.75 1.23 1.43
N THR A 19 14.34 1.88 0.43
CA THR A 19 15.56 2.69 0.60
C THR A 19 15.38 3.89 1.55
N ASP A 20 14.17 4.40 1.68
CA ASP A 20 13.80 5.50 2.57
C ASP A 20 13.51 5.05 4.02
N TYR A 21 13.25 3.76 4.25
CA TYR A 21 13.10 3.16 5.58
C TYR A 21 13.83 1.80 5.67
N PRO A 22 15.18 1.79 5.74
CA PRO A 22 15.95 0.55 5.81
C PRO A 22 15.58 -0.32 7.02
N GLY A 23 15.42 -1.62 6.80
CA GLY A 23 15.12 -2.63 7.83
C GLY A 23 13.68 -2.61 8.34
N LYS A 24 12.77 -1.89 7.69
CA LYS A 24 11.36 -1.77 8.10
C LYS A 24 10.41 -2.34 7.05
N PHE A 25 9.22 -2.69 7.50
CA PHE A 25 8.06 -2.84 6.64
C PHE A 25 7.30 -1.52 6.59
N VAL A 26 6.99 -1.05 5.38
CA VAL A 26 6.29 0.22 5.14
C VAL A 26 4.98 -0.07 4.42
N VAL A 27 3.88 0.41 4.96
CA VAL A 27 2.57 0.36 4.29
C VAL A 27 2.32 1.71 3.65
N ARG A 28 2.09 1.74 2.34
CA ARG A 28 1.69 2.96 1.62
C ARG A 28 0.29 2.79 1.05
N LYS A 29 -0.54 3.80 1.27
CA LYS A 29 -1.88 3.90 0.71
C LYS A 29 -1.81 4.62 -0.63
N HIS A 30 -2.38 4.01 -1.65
CA HIS A 30 -2.52 4.56 -2.99
C HIS A 30 -3.99 4.85 -3.28
N ASN A 31 -4.28 6.12 -3.58
CA ASN A 31 -5.58 6.54 -4.07
C ASN A 31 -5.58 6.39 -5.59
N VAL A 32 -6.40 5.48 -6.11
CA VAL A 32 -6.52 5.23 -7.55
C VAL A 32 -7.69 6.02 -8.11
N LEU A 33 -7.35 6.94 -9.00
CA LEU A 33 -8.26 7.80 -9.76
C LEU A 33 -8.23 7.37 -11.23
N ALA A 34 -9.16 7.91 -12.03
CA ALA A 34 -9.18 7.64 -13.46
C ALA A 34 -7.84 8.05 -14.11
N GLY A 35 -7.04 7.04 -14.52
CA GLY A 35 -5.77 7.23 -15.21
C GLY A 35 -4.55 7.47 -14.31
N ALA A 36 -4.68 7.44 -12.98
CA ALA A 36 -3.54 7.63 -12.08
C ALA A 36 -3.71 6.88 -10.74
N ALA A 37 -2.60 6.36 -10.23
CA ALA A 37 -2.48 5.93 -8.83
C ALA A 37 -1.53 6.89 -8.11
N VAL A 38 -2.00 7.49 -7.02
CA VAL A 38 -1.24 8.49 -6.27
C VAL A 38 -1.03 7.97 -4.85
N PRO A 39 0.23 7.71 -4.43
CA PRO A 39 0.50 7.41 -3.03
C PRO A 39 0.26 8.64 -2.16
N GLU A 40 -0.18 8.43 -0.93
CA GLU A 40 -0.15 9.49 0.08
C GLU A 40 1.30 9.85 0.42
N ASN A 41 1.52 11.12 0.80
CA ASN A 41 2.88 11.65 1.05
C ASN A 41 3.58 10.92 2.20
N ASP A 42 2.82 10.61 3.25
CA ASP A 42 3.32 9.92 4.43
C ASP A 42 2.93 8.43 4.37
N PRO A 43 3.80 7.52 4.86
CA PRO A 43 3.41 6.13 5.03
C PRO A 43 2.19 5.99 5.93
N HIS A 44 1.30 5.05 5.59
CA HIS A 44 0.20 4.64 6.45
C HIS A 44 0.72 3.96 7.73
N ALA A 45 1.80 3.18 7.61
CA ALA A 45 2.49 2.59 8.75
C ALA A 45 3.97 2.33 8.43
N VAL A 46 4.82 2.37 9.46
CA VAL A 46 6.22 1.93 9.44
C VAL A 46 6.44 1.04 10.65
N VAL A 47 6.74 -0.24 10.43
CA VAL A 47 6.75 -1.27 11.47
C VAL A 47 7.90 -2.26 11.29
N ASP A 48 8.15 -3.09 12.29
CA ASP A 48 9.27 -4.03 12.32
C ASP A 48 8.96 -5.40 11.70
N THR A 49 7.68 -5.77 11.60
CA THR A 49 7.28 -7.11 11.13
C THR A 49 6.19 -7.04 10.06
N LEU A 50 6.18 -8.02 9.16
CA LEU A 50 5.13 -8.17 8.15
C LEU A 50 3.74 -8.34 8.81
N ASP A 51 3.66 -9.05 9.93
CA ASP A 51 2.39 -9.25 10.63
C ASP A 51 1.82 -7.94 11.21
N ASP A 52 2.67 -7.06 11.73
CA ASP A 52 2.20 -5.74 12.18
C ASP A 52 1.82 -4.84 11.01
N ALA A 53 2.46 -5.00 9.85
CA ALA A 53 2.07 -4.30 8.64
C ALA A 53 0.67 -4.73 8.19
N ARG A 54 0.39 -6.05 8.19
CA ARG A 54 -0.94 -6.61 7.91
C ARG A 54 -2.01 -6.10 8.89
N LYS A 55 -1.71 -6.03 10.20
CA LYS A 55 -2.63 -5.48 11.22
C LYS A 55 -2.92 -3.99 11.03
N SER A 56 -2.03 -3.23 10.39
CA SER A 56 -2.25 -1.81 10.13
C SER A 56 -3.23 -1.53 8.99
N ILE A 57 -3.50 -2.54 8.15
CA ILE A 57 -4.43 -2.42 7.02
C ILE A 57 -5.87 -2.43 7.54
N PRO A 58 -6.74 -1.53 7.04
CA PRO A 58 -8.14 -1.49 7.46
C PRO A 58 -8.87 -2.83 7.26
N GLU A 59 -9.81 -3.12 8.16
CA GLU A 59 -10.70 -4.27 8.01
C GLU A 59 -11.50 -4.21 6.70
N GLY A 60 -11.77 -5.38 6.11
CA GLY A 60 -12.52 -5.52 4.87
C GLY A 60 -11.68 -5.49 3.60
N MET A 61 -10.39 -5.19 3.69
CA MET A 61 -9.46 -5.31 2.56
C MET A 61 -9.09 -6.78 2.28
N VAL A 62 -8.84 -7.07 1.01
CA VAL A 62 -8.46 -8.40 0.52
C VAL A 62 -7.01 -8.37 0.06
N ASN A 63 -6.20 -9.29 0.59
CA ASN A 63 -4.83 -9.49 0.13
C ASN A 63 -4.83 -10.13 -1.26
N ILE A 64 -4.32 -9.40 -2.25
CA ILE A 64 -4.18 -9.87 -3.64
C ILE A 64 -2.79 -10.42 -3.94
N LEU A 65 -1.96 -10.58 -2.91
CA LEU A 65 -0.58 -11.07 -2.95
C LEU A 65 0.34 -10.14 -3.75
N ARG A 66 1.62 -10.54 -3.88
CA ARG A 66 2.55 -9.96 -4.84
C ARG A 66 2.42 -10.63 -6.20
N LEU A 67 2.71 -9.88 -7.25
CA LEU A 67 2.83 -10.38 -8.61
C LEU A 67 4.31 -10.60 -8.99
N PRO A 68 4.60 -11.47 -9.98
CA PRO A 68 5.96 -11.69 -10.46
C PRO A 68 6.66 -10.43 -11.00
N GLU A 69 5.91 -9.50 -11.55
CA GLU A 69 6.37 -8.22 -12.12
C GLU A 69 6.58 -7.11 -11.09
N ASP A 70 6.15 -7.30 -9.84
CA ASP A 70 6.35 -6.32 -8.79
C ASP A 70 7.83 -6.13 -8.48
N GLU A 71 8.21 -4.90 -8.16
CA GLU A 71 9.55 -4.61 -7.65
C GLU A 71 9.87 -5.47 -6.40
N PRO A 72 11.11 -5.93 -6.22
CA PRO A 72 11.45 -6.91 -5.18
C PRO A 72 11.06 -6.49 -3.76
N GLN A 73 11.05 -5.19 -3.47
CA GLN A 73 10.64 -4.68 -2.16
C GLN A 73 9.13 -4.82 -1.90
N ILE A 74 8.28 -5.01 -2.92
CA ILE A 74 6.84 -5.17 -2.72
C ILE A 74 6.56 -6.63 -2.34
N VAL A 75 5.98 -6.82 -1.16
CA VAL A 75 5.69 -8.17 -0.64
C VAL A 75 4.20 -8.51 -0.68
N GLU A 76 3.31 -7.52 -0.56
CA GLU A 76 1.85 -7.70 -0.62
C GLU A 76 1.14 -6.43 -1.10
N SER A 77 0.00 -6.61 -1.77
CA SER A 77 -0.97 -5.54 -2.06
C SER A 77 -2.37 -5.93 -1.58
N TRP A 78 -3.17 -4.93 -1.20
CA TRP A 78 -4.48 -5.11 -0.58
C TRP A 78 -5.49 -4.11 -1.16
N ILE A 79 -6.71 -4.57 -1.49
CA ILE A 79 -7.78 -3.78 -2.11
C ILE A 79 -9.15 -3.96 -1.44
#